data_AF-A0A8H6Z367-F1
#
_entry.id   AF-A0A8H6Z367-F1
#
_cell.length_a   1.000
_cell.length_b   1.000
_cell.length_c   1.000
_cell.angle_alpha   90.00
_cell.angle_beta   90.00
_cell.angle_gamma   90.00
#
_symmetry.space_group_name_H-M   'P 1'
#
loop_
_entity.id
_entity.type
_entity.pdbx_description
1 polymer ?
#
loop_
_entity_poly.entity_id
_entity_poly.type
_entity_poly.pdbx_seq_one_letter_code
_entity_poly.pdbx_strand_id
1 'polypeptide(L)'
;MSSSRASTPPRDDDDDPLSDVFGAMAQSSPIAPPRADKRPHSSLDNGEENNDNNDGSTSPTPLTVNGNISAAATRYTERKRLKPDQKVEVDTFLYDSASVREMKLLVNLMVIQNQIEKIITATAPWQPSPDLLKNIQNYAAAVLLSSKIRTYKGAGPTNIIIEILKQHRFDLPAGIEHNPADFSKVIGAAQEALIQKRSKFKKLIIHSLKPHNHKSVENAAKADQLNIFQLTTLFVDGTRCLRLQPFPFLNGYNWL
;
A
#
# COMPACT_ATOMS: atom_id res chain seq x y z
N MET A 1 -36.17 13.95 -23.35
CA MET A 1 -36.67 13.43 -22.06
C MET A 1 -36.79 11.91 -22.16
N SER A 2 -35.74 11.17 -21.84
CA SER A 2 -35.78 9.71 -21.63
C SER A 2 -34.63 9.35 -20.70
N SER A 3 -34.88 9.42 -19.40
CA SER A 3 -33.91 9.12 -18.34
C SER A 3 -34.00 7.64 -17.98
N SER A 4 -33.01 6.86 -18.39
CA SER A 4 -32.91 5.42 -18.06
C SER A 4 -32.13 5.26 -16.76
N ARG A 5 -32.81 4.70 -15.76
CA ARG A 5 -32.32 4.46 -14.40
C ARG A 5 -31.48 3.17 -14.40
N ALA A 6 -30.19 3.29 -14.09
CA ALA A 6 -29.31 2.13 -13.89
C ALA A 6 -29.48 1.60 -12.46
N SER A 7 -29.87 0.33 -12.34
CA SER A 7 -29.92 -0.41 -11.07
C SER A 7 -28.52 -0.76 -10.60
N THR A 8 -28.16 -0.28 -9.41
CA THR A 8 -26.96 -0.68 -8.67
C THR A 8 -27.22 -2.04 -7.99
N PRO A 9 -26.29 -3.01 -8.05
CA PRO A 9 -26.42 -4.26 -7.29
C PRO A 9 -26.21 -4.03 -5.78
N PRO A 10 -26.77 -4.89 -4.92
CA PRO A 10 -26.61 -4.79 -3.48
C PRO A 10 -25.16 -5.09 -3.11
N ARG A 11 -24.60 -4.28 -2.21
CA ARG A 11 -23.34 -4.55 -1.54
C ARG A 11 -23.62 -5.59 -0.46
N ASP A 12 -22.98 -6.75 -0.58
CA ASP A 12 -22.89 -7.69 0.54
C ASP A 12 -22.00 -7.03 1.61
N ASP A 13 -22.62 -6.63 2.71
CA ASP A 13 -21.92 -6.17 3.90
C ASP A 13 -21.18 -7.36 4.50
N ASP A 14 -19.86 -7.41 4.31
CA ASP A 14 -18.99 -8.32 5.04
C ASP A 14 -19.10 -7.99 6.54
N ASP A 15 -19.86 -8.81 7.26
CA ASP A 15 -19.94 -8.84 8.72
C ASP A 15 -18.53 -8.96 9.31
N ASP A 16 -17.95 -7.83 9.71
CA ASP A 16 -16.64 -7.75 10.35
C ASP A 16 -16.77 -8.27 11.79
N PRO A 17 -16.42 -9.55 12.09
CA PRO A 17 -16.81 -10.24 13.32
C PRO A 17 -15.97 -9.83 14.54
N LEU A 18 -15.18 -8.76 14.39
CA LEU A 18 -14.31 -8.19 15.40
C LEU A 18 -14.96 -7.03 16.17
N SER A 19 -16.05 -6.43 15.66
CA SER A 19 -16.74 -5.31 16.31
C SER A 19 -17.57 -5.71 17.53
N ASP A 20 -18.15 -6.92 17.54
CA ASP A 20 -19.03 -7.38 18.63
C ASP A 20 -18.30 -7.81 19.91
N VAL A 21 -17.01 -8.17 19.84
CA VAL A 21 -16.29 -8.69 21.02
C VAL A 21 -15.90 -7.59 22.00
N PHE A 22 -15.60 -6.38 21.53
CA PHE A 22 -15.28 -5.26 22.41
C PHE A 22 -16.51 -4.51 22.93
N GLY A 23 -17.66 -4.60 22.24
CA GLY A 23 -18.91 -3.96 22.68
C GLY A 23 -19.51 -4.57 23.95
N ALA A 24 -19.30 -5.88 24.20
CA ALA A 24 -19.90 -6.58 25.33
C ALA A 24 -19.18 -6.37 26.68
N MET A 25 -17.91 -5.93 26.69
CA MET A 25 -17.17 -5.68 27.95
C MET A 25 -17.34 -4.25 28.48
N ALA A 26 -17.85 -3.30 27.69
CA ALA A 26 -17.98 -1.90 28.10
C ALA A 26 -19.28 -1.58 28.87
N GLN A 27 -20.20 -2.54 29.06
CA GLN A 27 -21.53 -2.29 29.65
C GLN A 27 -21.73 -2.78 31.08
N SER A 28 -20.74 -3.43 31.72
CA SER A 28 -20.85 -3.79 33.14
C SER A 28 -20.28 -2.70 34.04
N SER A 29 -20.94 -1.54 34.06
CA SER A 29 -20.77 -0.59 35.17
C SER A 29 -21.52 -1.13 36.40
N PRO A 30 -20.88 -1.22 37.58
CA PRO A 30 -21.60 -1.59 38.80
C PRO A 30 -22.64 -0.52 39.13
N ILE A 31 -23.90 -0.97 39.33
CA ILE A 31 -24.98 -0.14 39.86
C ILE A 31 -24.54 0.41 41.21
N ALA A 32 -24.31 1.73 41.27
CA ALA A 32 -24.00 2.41 42.51
C ALA A 32 -25.26 2.44 43.41
N PRO A 33 -25.14 2.13 44.72
CA PRO A 33 -26.24 2.28 45.65
C PRO A 33 -26.56 3.77 45.90
N PRO A 34 -27.81 4.11 46.28
CA PRO A 34 -28.23 5.49 46.43
C PRO A 34 -27.66 6.13 47.71
N ARG A 35 -27.10 7.32 47.49
CA ARG A 35 -26.76 8.46 48.39
C ARG A 35 -27.11 8.34 49.89
N ALA A 36 -26.15 8.73 50.73
CA ALA A 36 -26.43 9.49 51.95
C ALA A 36 -25.26 10.43 52.33
N ASP A 37 -25.61 11.71 52.45
CA ASP A 37 -25.12 12.72 53.38
C ASP A 37 -23.71 13.35 53.32
N LYS A 38 -23.79 14.68 53.18
CA LYS A 38 -22.87 15.73 53.58
C LYS A 38 -22.18 15.42 54.92
N ARG A 39 -20.85 15.56 54.98
CA ARG A 39 -20.14 15.97 56.20
C ARG A 39 -19.06 17.02 55.89
N PRO A 40 -18.79 17.92 56.85
CA PRO A 40 -18.07 19.16 56.63
C PRO A 40 -16.55 18.99 56.75
N HIS A 41 -15.85 19.95 56.15
CA HIS A 41 -14.44 20.24 56.32
C HIS A 41 -14.05 20.44 57.80
N SER A 42 -13.03 19.73 58.26
CA SER A 42 -12.20 20.03 59.45
C SER A 42 -10.82 19.41 59.21
N SER A 43 -9.82 20.22 58.87
CA SER A 43 -8.76 20.72 59.77
C SER A 43 -7.59 19.75 59.94
N LEU A 44 -6.44 20.18 59.43
CA LEU A 44 -5.06 20.03 59.93
C LEU A 44 -4.87 19.06 61.10
N ASP A 45 -3.97 18.07 60.94
CA ASP A 45 -3.03 17.72 62.00
C ASP A 45 -1.77 17.03 61.43
N ASN A 46 -0.65 17.36 62.08
CA ASN A 46 0.71 16.89 61.84
C ASN A 46 0.89 15.45 62.31
N GLY A 47 1.92 14.78 61.80
CA GLY A 47 2.39 13.53 62.39
C GLY A 47 3.45 12.84 61.54
N GLU A 48 4.69 13.32 61.64
CA GLU A 48 5.85 12.47 61.43
C GLU A 48 5.75 11.27 62.38
N GLU A 49 5.91 10.04 61.88
CA GLU A 49 6.56 8.99 62.66
C GLU A 49 7.00 7.82 61.76
N ASN A 50 8.28 7.50 61.90
CA ASN A 50 8.92 6.24 61.54
C ASN A 50 8.04 5.03 61.82
N ASN A 51 8.02 4.04 60.91
CA ASN A 51 8.35 2.67 61.35
C ASN A 51 8.60 1.69 60.20
N ASP A 52 9.76 1.03 60.34
CA ASP A 52 9.99 -0.41 60.18
C ASP A 52 9.57 -1.13 58.90
N ASN A 53 10.60 -1.41 58.09
CA ASN A 53 10.98 -2.77 57.67
C ASN A 53 9.92 -3.86 57.90
N ASN A 54 8.89 -3.90 57.06
CA ASN A 54 8.05 -5.08 56.95
C ASN A 54 8.45 -5.81 55.67
N ASP A 55 9.25 -6.86 55.86
CA ASP A 55 9.59 -7.88 54.88
C ASP A 55 8.30 -8.58 54.45
N GLY A 56 7.61 -7.95 53.51
CA GLY A 56 6.33 -8.37 52.96
C GLY A 56 6.52 -9.60 52.10
N SER A 57 6.72 -10.75 52.74
CA SER A 57 6.49 -12.07 52.16
C SER A 57 5.00 -12.19 51.82
N THR A 58 4.59 -11.58 50.72
CA THR A 58 3.31 -11.81 50.05
C THR A 58 3.33 -13.22 49.49
N SER A 59 2.95 -14.18 50.34
CA SER A 59 2.63 -15.52 49.91
C SER A 59 1.60 -15.43 48.77
N PRO A 60 1.90 -15.98 47.58
CA PRO A 60 1.05 -15.81 46.41
C PRO A 60 -0.31 -16.46 46.68
N THR A 61 -1.35 -15.64 46.82
CA THR A 61 -2.72 -16.13 46.89
C THR A 61 -3.02 -16.84 45.58
N PRO A 62 -3.47 -18.10 45.59
CA PRO A 62 -3.78 -18.83 44.37
C PRO A 62 -4.85 -18.07 43.58
N LEU A 63 -4.53 -17.71 42.34
CA LEU A 63 -5.44 -17.01 41.44
C LEU A 63 -6.56 -17.98 41.01
N THR A 64 -7.74 -17.83 41.60
CA THR A 64 -8.93 -18.56 41.16
C THR A 64 -9.39 -17.98 39.83
N VAL A 65 -9.05 -18.65 38.73
CA VAL A 65 -9.55 -18.29 37.39
C VAL A 65 -11.06 -18.49 37.36
N ASN A 66 -11.80 -17.46 36.95
CA ASN A 66 -13.25 -17.56 36.78
C ASN A 66 -13.57 -18.59 35.69
N GLY A 67 -14.32 -19.64 36.03
CA GLY A 67 -14.69 -20.72 35.09
C GLY A 67 -15.36 -20.21 33.80
N ASN A 68 -16.06 -19.07 33.86
CA ASN A 68 -16.65 -18.45 32.69
C ASN A 68 -15.60 -17.99 31.66
N ILE A 69 -14.43 -17.49 32.12
CA ILE A 69 -13.35 -17.02 31.24
C ILE A 69 -12.69 -18.20 30.54
N SER A 70 -12.45 -19.31 31.25
CA SER A 70 -11.89 -20.54 30.66
C SER A 70 -12.83 -21.16 29.63
N ALA A 71 -14.14 -21.24 29.92
CA ALA A 71 -15.14 -21.71 28.96
C ALA A 71 -15.22 -20.80 27.72
N ALA A 72 -15.13 -19.48 27.90
CA ALA A 72 -15.10 -18.53 26.79
C ALA A 72 -13.83 -18.67 25.93
N ALA A 73 -12.67 -18.80 26.56
CA ALA A 73 -11.39 -19.03 25.88
C ALA A 73 -11.42 -20.32 25.06
N THR A 74 -11.93 -21.42 25.63
CA THR A 74 -12.06 -22.72 24.93
C THR A 74 -12.92 -22.58 23.67
N ARG A 75 -14.11 -21.96 23.78
CA ARG A 75 -14.97 -21.70 22.62
C ARG A 75 -14.27 -20.84 21.56
N TYR A 76 -13.45 -19.90 22.00
CA TYR A 76 -12.69 -19.03 21.09
C TYR A 76 -11.56 -19.78 20.37
N THR A 77 -10.81 -20.64 21.06
CA THR A 77 -9.74 -21.45 20.43
C THR A 77 -10.30 -22.48 19.46
N GLU A 78 -11.48 -23.06 19.74
CA GLU A 78 -12.21 -23.94 18.82
C GLU A 78 -12.64 -23.20 17.55
N ARG A 79 -13.20 -22.00 17.70
CA ARG A 79 -13.62 -21.15 16.58
C ARG A 79 -12.44 -20.76 15.69
N LYS A 80 -11.28 -20.45 16.28
CA LYS A 80 -10.05 -20.11 15.56
C LYS A 80 -9.27 -21.33 15.04
N ARG A 81 -9.77 -22.55 15.29
CA ARG A 81 -9.16 -23.82 14.84
C ARG A 81 -7.68 -23.94 15.23
N LEU A 82 -7.33 -23.55 16.45
CA LEU A 82 -5.96 -23.67 16.95
C LEU A 82 -5.54 -25.14 17.04
N LYS A 83 -4.24 -25.40 16.83
CA LYS A 83 -3.65 -26.73 16.98
C LYS A 83 -3.75 -27.21 18.45
N PRO A 84 -3.78 -28.53 18.70
CA PRO A 84 -3.86 -29.06 20.07
C PRO A 84 -2.80 -28.47 21.02
N ASP A 85 -1.55 -28.37 20.56
CA ASP A 85 -0.45 -27.80 21.37
C ASP A 85 -0.70 -26.34 21.76
N GLN A 86 -1.29 -25.54 20.86
CA GLN A 86 -1.63 -24.15 21.11
C GLN A 86 -2.79 -24.00 22.09
N LYS A 87 -3.73 -24.96 22.11
CA LYS A 87 -4.83 -24.96 23.10
C LYS A 87 -4.30 -25.18 24.51
N VAL A 88 -3.36 -26.12 24.67
CA VAL A 88 -2.68 -26.37 25.96
C VAL A 88 -1.93 -25.13 26.44
N GLU A 89 -1.30 -24.40 25.53
CA GLU A 89 -0.61 -23.14 25.86
C GLU A 89 -1.60 -22.05 26.32
N VAL A 90 -2.75 -21.91 25.66
CA VAL A 90 -3.80 -20.96 26.08
C VAL A 90 -4.35 -21.31 27.46
N ASP A 91 -4.62 -22.59 27.71
CA ASP A 91 -5.08 -23.05 29.03
C ASP A 91 -4.03 -22.77 30.10
N THR A 92 -2.76 -23.10 29.83
CA THR A 92 -1.63 -22.79 30.72
C THR A 92 -1.54 -21.28 30.98
N PHE A 93 -1.69 -20.45 29.94
CA PHE A 93 -1.66 -18.99 30.03
C PHE A 93 -2.79 -18.43 30.89
N LEU A 94 -3.96 -19.08 30.96
CA LEU A 94 -5.06 -18.64 31.83
C LEU A 94 -4.75 -18.84 33.32
N TYR A 95 -3.97 -19.86 33.67
CA TYR A 95 -3.58 -20.17 35.04
C TYR A 95 -2.31 -19.44 35.49
N ASP A 96 -1.56 -18.83 34.57
CA ASP A 96 -0.38 -18.04 34.90
C ASP A 96 -0.73 -16.75 35.68
N SER A 97 0.21 -16.30 36.51
CA SER A 97 0.10 -14.99 37.18
C SER A 97 0.11 -13.83 36.17
N ALA A 98 -0.44 -12.69 36.55
CA ALA A 98 -0.52 -11.52 35.66
C ALA A 98 0.87 -11.13 35.09
N SER A 99 1.90 -11.08 35.94
CA SER A 99 3.26 -10.77 35.52
C SER A 99 3.86 -11.81 34.57
N VAL A 100 3.56 -13.10 34.78
CA VAL A 100 4.02 -14.17 33.87
C VAL A 100 3.32 -14.06 32.51
N ARG A 101 2.04 -13.71 32.49
CA ARG A 101 1.29 -13.49 31.24
C ARG A 101 1.85 -12.31 30.45
N GLU A 102 2.12 -11.18 31.11
CA GLU A 102 2.74 -10.00 30.49
C GLU A 102 4.12 -10.34 29.90
N MET A 103 4.94 -11.07 30.65
CA MET A 103 6.24 -11.54 30.19
C MET A 103 6.11 -12.45 28.95
N LYS A 104 5.20 -13.43 28.98
CA LYS A 104 4.94 -14.31 27.82
C LYS A 104 4.47 -13.53 26.60
N LEU A 105 3.60 -12.53 26.76
CA LEU A 105 3.16 -11.66 25.68
C LEU A 105 4.32 -10.87 25.07
N LEU A 106 5.18 -10.28 25.90
CA LEU A 106 6.37 -9.56 25.42
C LEU A 106 7.32 -10.47 24.64
N VAL A 107 7.61 -11.67 25.18
CA VAL A 107 8.46 -12.66 24.50
C VAL A 107 7.86 -13.06 23.16
N ASN A 108 6.56 -13.37 23.11
CA ASN A 108 5.89 -13.73 21.86
C ASN A 108 5.87 -12.58 20.85
N LEU A 109 5.70 -11.33 21.31
CA LEU A 109 5.80 -10.15 20.46
C LEU A 109 7.19 -10.02 19.84
N MET A 110 8.25 -10.24 20.62
CA MET A 110 9.64 -10.23 20.11
C MET A 110 9.90 -11.37 19.12
N VAL A 111 9.37 -12.57 19.38
CA VAL A 111 9.48 -13.69 18.43
C VAL A 111 8.78 -13.38 17.12
N ILE A 112 7.57 -12.80 17.17
CA ILE A 112 6.84 -12.36 15.98
C ILE A 112 7.64 -11.30 15.22
N GLN A 113 8.22 -10.31 15.92
CA GLN A 113 9.07 -9.30 15.30
C GLN A 113 10.25 -9.94 14.56
N ASN A 114 10.97 -10.86 15.19
CA ASN A 114 12.08 -11.59 14.56
C ASN A 114 11.63 -12.39 13.34
N GLN A 115 10.45 -13.02 13.39
CA GLN A 115 9.89 -13.73 12.25
C GLN A 115 9.51 -12.78 11.11
N ILE A 116 8.95 -11.60 11.42
CA ILE A 116 8.65 -10.56 10.44
C ILE A 116 9.94 -10.08 9.77
N GLU A 117 10.99 -9.79 10.54
CA GLU A 117 12.29 -9.39 10.01
C GLU A 117 12.89 -10.49 9.11
N LYS A 118 12.74 -11.76 9.48
CA LYS A 118 13.15 -12.90 8.64
C LYS A 118 12.35 -12.97 7.33
N ILE A 119 11.04 -12.74 7.36
CA ILE A 119 10.20 -12.72 6.16
C ILE A 119 10.60 -11.55 5.26
N ILE A 120 10.82 -10.37 5.82
CA ILE A 120 11.25 -9.17 5.08
C ILE A 120 12.60 -9.42 4.41
N THR A 121 13.56 -10.02 5.13
CA THR A 121 14.91 -10.29 4.59
C THR A 121 14.95 -11.44 3.58
N ALA A 122 14.06 -12.44 3.71
CA ALA A 122 13.97 -13.55 2.77
C ALA A 122 13.20 -13.20 1.48
N THR A 123 12.35 -12.17 1.51
CA THR A 123 11.58 -11.75 0.35
C THR A 123 12.52 -11.09 -0.67
N ALA A 124 12.63 -11.68 -1.86
CA ALA A 124 13.43 -11.11 -2.93
C ALA A 124 12.97 -9.66 -3.21
N PRO A 125 13.89 -8.69 -3.38
CA PRO A 125 13.52 -7.32 -3.69
C PRO A 125 12.66 -7.30 -4.94
N TRP A 126 11.48 -6.68 -4.85
CA TRP A 126 10.57 -6.60 -5.98
C TRP A 126 11.26 -5.89 -7.16
N GLN A 127 11.02 -6.38 -8.38
CA GLN A 127 11.52 -5.81 -9.62
C GLN A 127 10.35 -5.59 -10.59
N PRO A 128 10.34 -4.47 -11.35
CA PRO A 128 9.33 -4.25 -12.37
C PRO A 128 9.30 -5.40 -13.39
N SER A 129 8.09 -5.89 -13.71
CA SER A 129 7.94 -6.90 -14.76
C SER A 129 8.39 -6.35 -16.12
N PRO A 130 8.90 -7.21 -17.03
CA PRO A 130 9.29 -6.77 -18.38
C PRO A 130 8.11 -6.17 -19.16
N ASP A 131 6.90 -6.66 -18.92
CA ASP A 131 5.67 -6.14 -19.53
C ASP A 131 5.30 -4.75 -18.99
N LEU A 132 5.47 -4.51 -17.68
CA LEU A 132 5.35 -3.18 -17.09
C LEU A 132 6.35 -2.21 -17.71
N LEU A 133 7.61 -2.61 -17.86
CA LEU A 133 8.64 -1.78 -18.51
C LEU A 133 8.27 -1.43 -19.96
N LYS A 134 7.74 -2.40 -20.70
CA LYS A 134 7.24 -2.19 -22.08
C LYS A 134 6.07 -1.20 -22.11
N ASN A 135 5.13 -1.31 -21.18
CA ASN A 135 4.01 -0.37 -21.06
C ASN A 135 4.49 1.03 -20.69
N ILE A 136 5.42 1.16 -19.74
CA ILE A 136 6.06 2.44 -19.39
C ILE A 136 6.70 3.08 -20.62
N GLN A 137 7.45 2.33 -21.43
CA GLN A 137 8.05 2.84 -22.66
C GLN A 137 7.01 3.32 -23.68
N ASN A 138 5.87 2.64 -23.79
CA ASN A 138 4.77 3.02 -24.68
C ASN A 138 4.14 4.34 -24.22
N TYR A 139 3.82 4.47 -22.93
CA TYR A 139 3.25 5.69 -22.38
C TYR A 139 4.25 6.85 -22.38
N ALA A 140 5.54 6.61 -22.18
CA ALA A 140 6.58 7.63 -22.32
C ALA A 140 6.58 8.23 -23.74
N ALA A 141 6.45 7.41 -24.77
CA ALA A 141 6.32 7.91 -26.15
C ALA A 141 5.01 8.70 -26.35
N ALA A 142 3.87 8.20 -25.85
CA ALA A 142 2.59 8.87 -25.95
C ALA A 142 2.58 10.25 -25.26
N VAL A 143 3.14 10.34 -24.05
CA VAL A 143 3.26 11.60 -23.29
C VAL A 143 4.16 12.59 -24.02
N LEU A 144 5.29 12.15 -24.58
CA LEU A 144 6.20 13.03 -25.34
C LEU A 144 5.62 13.50 -26.68
N LEU A 145 4.64 12.80 -27.24
CA LEU A 145 3.95 13.19 -28.47
C LEU A 145 2.67 14.00 -28.18
N SER A 146 2.28 14.14 -26.91
CA SER A 146 1.09 14.90 -26.52
C SER A 146 1.32 16.40 -26.68
N SER A 147 0.41 17.09 -27.36
CA SER A 147 0.42 18.55 -27.48
C SER A 147 -0.01 19.28 -26.19
N LYS A 148 -0.58 18.54 -25.23
CA LYS A 148 -1.19 19.11 -24.02
C LYS A 148 -0.20 19.26 -22.85
N ILE A 149 1.02 18.73 -22.95
CA ILE A 149 2.01 18.86 -21.89
C ILE A 149 2.73 20.21 -21.96
N ARG A 150 2.82 20.90 -20.82
CA ARG A 150 3.46 22.23 -20.75
C ARG A 150 4.99 22.15 -20.83
N THR A 151 5.58 21.08 -20.28
CA THR A 151 7.03 20.88 -20.24
C THR A 151 7.38 19.43 -20.55
N TYR A 152 8.46 19.22 -21.33
CA TYR A 152 8.96 17.88 -21.68
C TYR A 152 10.07 17.39 -20.74
N LYS A 153 10.36 18.14 -19.66
CA LYS A 153 11.42 17.85 -18.69
C LYS A 153 10.88 18.04 -17.27
N GLY A 154 11.41 17.26 -16.34
CA GLY A 154 11.09 17.33 -14.91
C GLY A 154 10.03 16.32 -14.49
N ALA A 155 9.41 16.59 -13.35
CA ALA A 155 8.43 15.68 -12.75
C ALA A 155 7.10 15.62 -13.52
N GLY A 156 6.71 16.69 -14.22
CA GLY A 156 5.40 16.78 -14.91
C GLY A 156 5.06 15.58 -15.80
N PRO A 157 5.87 15.28 -16.84
CA PRO A 157 5.64 14.10 -17.70
C PRO A 157 5.69 12.78 -16.93
N THR A 158 6.54 12.69 -15.91
CA THR A 158 6.67 11.47 -15.09
C THR A 158 5.38 11.23 -14.31
N ASN A 159 4.83 12.27 -13.66
CA ASN A 159 3.60 12.18 -12.89
C ASN A 159 2.42 11.74 -13.76
N ILE A 160 2.30 12.26 -15.00
CA ILE A 160 1.26 11.84 -15.95
C ILE A 160 1.37 10.34 -16.25
N ILE A 161 2.58 9.82 -16.50
CA ILE A 161 2.78 8.36 -16.71
C ILE A 161 2.36 7.59 -15.47
N ILE A 162 2.78 8.04 -14.29
CA ILE A 162 2.44 7.39 -13.02
C ILE A 162 0.93 7.38 -12.77
N GLU A 163 0.22 8.48 -13.03
CA GLU A 163 -1.24 8.56 -12.93
C GLU A 163 -1.93 7.55 -13.86
N ILE A 164 -1.48 7.44 -15.11
CA ILE A 164 -1.98 6.44 -16.07
C ILE A 164 -1.72 5.02 -15.56
N LEU A 165 -0.52 4.73 -15.04
CA LEU A 165 -0.18 3.42 -14.49
C LEU A 165 -1.03 3.08 -13.26
N LYS A 166 -1.29 4.06 -12.38
CA LYS A 166 -2.17 3.88 -11.21
C LYS A 166 -3.61 3.60 -11.63
N GLN A 167 -4.10 4.30 -12.65
CA GLN A 167 -5.46 4.14 -13.16
C GLN A 167 -5.68 2.76 -13.79
N HIS A 168 -4.72 2.26 -14.55
CA HIS A 168 -4.86 0.99 -15.27
C HIS A 168 -4.27 -0.23 -14.57
N ARG A 169 -3.43 -0.03 -13.54
CA ARG A 169 -2.80 -1.09 -12.72
C ARG A 169 -2.16 -2.24 -13.52
N PHE A 170 -1.42 -1.93 -14.57
CA PHE A 170 -0.71 -2.95 -15.36
C PHE A 170 0.39 -3.63 -14.54
N ASP A 171 0.19 -4.87 -14.12
CA ASP A 171 1.15 -5.69 -13.36
C ASP A 171 1.72 -5.02 -12.08
N LEU A 172 1.07 -3.97 -11.58
CA LEU A 172 1.44 -3.33 -10.33
C LEU A 172 0.83 -4.14 -9.17
N PRO A 173 1.65 -4.62 -8.22
CA PRO A 173 1.11 -5.29 -7.05
C PRO A 173 0.25 -4.33 -6.22
N ALA A 174 -0.82 -4.87 -5.64
CA ALA A 174 -1.73 -4.09 -4.81
C ALA A 174 -0.96 -3.44 -3.64
N GLY A 175 -1.14 -2.14 -3.47
CA GLY A 175 -0.52 -1.41 -2.36
C GLY A 175 0.96 -1.05 -2.54
N ILE A 176 1.57 -1.25 -3.72
CA ILE A 176 2.97 -0.86 -3.98
C ILE A 176 3.26 0.62 -3.67
N GLU A 177 2.24 1.47 -3.75
CA GLU A 177 2.33 2.91 -3.45
C GLU A 177 2.69 3.20 -1.99
N HIS A 178 2.39 2.28 -1.06
CA HIS A 178 2.74 2.41 0.35
C HIS A 178 4.20 2.02 0.62
N ASN A 179 4.84 1.29 -0.31
CA ASN A 179 6.26 1.00 -0.23
C ASN A 179 7.07 2.01 -1.07
N PRO A 180 7.65 3.05 -0.46
CA PRO A 180 8.38 4.08 -1.20
C PRO A 180 9.60 3.52 -1.93
N ALA A 181 10.23 2.47 -1.40
CA ALA A 181 11.41 1.86 -2.02
C ALA A 181 11.06 1.19 -3.35
N ASP A 182 10.00 0.39 -3.39
CA ASP A 182 9.59 -0.29 -4.62
C ASP A 182 8.92 0.67 -5.61
N PHE A 183 8.11 1.60 -5.11
CA PHE A 183 7.50 2.62 -5.96
C PHE A 183 8.55 3.55 -6.60
N SER A 184 9.66 3.83 -5.90
CA SER A 184 10.78 4.60 -6.47
C SER A 184 11.40 3.93 -7.69
N LYS A 185 11.40 2.59 -7.77
CA LYS A 185 11.88 1.84 -8.94
C LYS A 185 10.97 2.07 -10.15
N VAL A 186 9.65 2.13 -9.95
CA VAL A 186 8.68 2.44 -11.01
C VAL A 186 8.86 3.86 -11.52
N ILE A 187 9.02 4.83 -10.60
CA ILE A 187 9.30 6.23 -10.95
C ILE A 187 10.62 6.33 -11.73
N GLY A 188 11.67 5.66 -11.26
CA GLY A 188 12.97 5.61 -11.93
C GLY A 188 12.86 5.04 -13.35
N ALA A 189 12.15 3.94 -13.53
CA ALA A 189 11.91 3.34 -14.84
C ALA A 189 11.14 4.28 -15.79
N ALA A 190 10.14 5.02 -15.28
CA ALA A 190 9.40 6.01 -16.06
C ALA A 190 10.28 7.20 -16.48
N GLN A 191 11.10 7.73 -15.57
CA GLN A 191 12.06 8.79 -15.87
C GLN A 191 13.10 8.34 -16.92
N GLU A 192 13.64 7.13 -16.76
CA GLU A 192 14.61 6.56 -17.70
C GLU A 192 13.98 6.39 -19.09
N ALA A 193 12.76 5.83 -19.17
CA ALA A 193 12.05 5.68 -20.43
C ALA A 193 11.83 7.02 -21.13
N LEU A 194 11.45 8.07 -20.40
CA LEU A 194 11.33 9.43 -20.94
C LEU A 194 12.67 9.96 -21.49
N ILE A 195 13.77 9.77 -20.76
CA ILE A 195 15.11 10.18 -21.20
C ILE A 195 15.51 9.45 -22.49
N GLN A 196 15.36 8.13 -22.51
CA GLN A 196 15.71 7.29 -23.65
C GLN A 196 14.88 7.66 -24.89
N LYS A 197 13.55 7.83 -24.75
CA LYS A 197 12.66 8.21 -25.85
C LYS A 197 12.98 9.61 -26.38
N ARG A 198 13.21 10.60 -25.51
CA ARG A 198 13.63 11.95 -25.93
C ARG A 198 14.95 11.94 -26.70
N SER A 199 15.93 11.18 -26.22
CA SER A 199 17.22 11.00 -26.90
C SER A 199 17.04 10.40 -28.30
N LYS A 200 16.22 9.34 -28.41
CA LYS A 200 15.85 8.73 -29.70
C LYS A 200 15.17 9.73 -30.62
N PHE A 201 14.17 10.48 -30.15
CA PHE A 201 13.46 11.48 -30.95
C PHE A 201 14.40 12.59 -31.45
N LYS A 202 15.25 13.13 -30.57
CA LYS A 202 16.25 14.14 -30.95
C LYS A 202 17.18 13.64 -32.05
N LYS A 203 17.68 12.40 -31.95
CA LYS A 203 18.56 11.79 -32.96
C LYS A 203 17.84 11.64 -34.31
N LEU A 204 16.59 11.20 -34.31
CA LEU A 204 15.77 11.05 -35.53
C LEU A 204 15.52 12.40 -36.21
N ILE A 205 15.21 13.46 -35.45
CA ILE A 205 15.03 14.82 -35.99
C ILE A 205 16.34 15.36 -36.56
N ILE A 206 17.46 15.19 -35.86
CA ILE A 206 18.77 15.63 -36.37
C ILE A 206 19.11 14.88 -37.66
N HIS A 207 18.82 13.58 -37.71
CA HIS A 207 19.03 12.77 -38.92
C HIS A 207 18.19 13.25 -40.10
N SER A 208 16.92 13.62 -39.89
CA SER A 208 16.07 14.13 -40.97
C SER A 208 16.47 15.52 -41.48
N LEU A 209 17.19 16.32 -40.67
CA LEU A 209 17.60 17.68 -41.02
C LEU A 209 18.96 17.78 -41.72
N LYS A 210 19.83 16.76 -41.63
CA LYS A 210 21.18 16.85 -42.19
C LYS A 210 21.11 16.98 -43.71
N PRO A 211 21.70 18.03 -44.31
CA PRO A 211 21.74 18.18 -45.76
C PRO A 211 22.55 17.03 -46.36
N HIS A 212 22.07 16.52 -47.50
CA HIS A 212 22.75 15.47 -48.23
C HIS A 212 24.06 16.06 -48.77
N ASN A 213 25.21 15.71 -48.16
CA ASN A 213 26.50 16.15 -48.68
C ASN A 213 26.72 15.46 -50.04
N HIS A 214 26.41 16.17 -51.12
CA HIS A 214 26.50 15.77 -52.53
C HIS A 214 27.91 15.32 -53.01
N LYS A 215 28.90 15.16 -52.13
CA LYS A 215 30.27 14.79 -52.50
C LYS A 215 30.63 13.31 -52.27
N SER A 216 29.68 12.47 -51.87
CA SER A 216 29.84 10.99 -51.89
C SER A 216 28.85 10.34 -52.87
N VAL A 217 28.84 10.82 -54.11
CA VAL A 217 28.28 10.13 -55.27
C VAL A 217 29.33 9.07 -55.62
N GLU A 218 29.21 7.82 -55.19
CA GLU A 218 28.68 6.77 -56.07
C GLU A 218 28.07 5.59 -55.29
N ASN A 219 28.08 5.59 -53.95
CA ASN A 219 27.57 4.48 -53.13
C ASN A 219 26.46 4.87 -52.12
N ALA A 220 25.95 6.11 -52.18
CA ALA A 220 24.96 6.64 -51.22
C ALA A 220 23.49 6.43 -51.63
N ALA A 221 23.19 5.39 -52.42
CA ALA A 221 21.81 4.97 -52.62
C ALA A 221 21.24 4.45 -51.29
N LYS A 222 20.27 5.19 -50.72
CA LYS A 222 19.47 4.89 -49.50
C LYS A 222 19.85 5.60 -48.18
N ALA A 223 20.61 6.69 -48.19
CA ALA A 223 20.50 7.64 -47.07
C ALA A 223 19.28 8.56 -47.32
N ASP A 224 18.09 7.97 -47.36
CA ASP A 224 16.84 8.67 -47.60
C ASP A 224 16.67 9.74 -46.53
N GLN A 225 16.56 11.00 -46.98
CA GLN A 225 15.95 12.05 -46.16
C GLN A 225 14.58 11.53 -45.74
N LEU A 226 14.45 11.22 -44.44
CA LEU A 226 13.20 10.74 -43.90
C LEU A 226 12.13 11.79 -44.15
N ASN A 227 11.17 11.47 -45.01
CA ASN A 227 9.97 12.29 -45.19
C ASN A 227 9.28 12.43 -43.82
N ILE A 228 8.60 13.56 -43.57
CA ILE A 228 7.83 13.78 -42.33
C ILE A 228 6.90 12.61 -41.99
N PHE A 229 6.32 11.92 -42.99
CA PHE A 229 5.50 10.72 -42.79
C PHE A 229 6.30 9.50 -42.30
N GLN A 230 7.52 9.31 -42.83
CA GLN A 230 8.43 8.27 -42.39
C GLN A 230 8.95 8.56 -40.98
N LEU A 231 9.30 9.82 -40.70
CA LEU A 231 9.72 10.26 -39.36
C LEU A 231 8.62 10.03 -38.33
N THR A 232 7.39 10.41 -38.64
CA THR A 232 6.22 10.18 -37.77
C THR A 232 5.98 8.68 -37.55
N THR A 233 6.15 7.88 -38.61
CA THR A 233 6.08 6.41 -38.50
C THR A 233 7.12 5.87 -37.53
N LEU A 234 8.35 6.34 -37.60
CA LEU A 234 9.43 5.92 -36.71
C LEU A 234 9.25 6.36 -35.25
N PHE A 235 8.53 7.47 -35.00
CA PHE A 235 8.16 7.88 -33.64
C PHE A 235 7.10 6.98 -33.01
N VAL A 236 6.14 6.55 -33.81
CA VAL A 236 5.02 5.69 -33.37
C VAL A 236 5.40 4.21 -33.42
N ASP A 237 6.46 3.85 -34.15
CA ASP A 237 6.89 2.46 -34.29
C ASP A 237 7.23 1.81 -32.94
N GLY A 238 6.69 0.60 -32.74
CA GLY A 238 6.75 -0.14 -31.49
C GLY A 238 5.88 0.42 -30.35
N THR A 239 5.10 1.48 -30.57
CA THR A 239 4.12 1.97 -29.59
C THR A 239 2.73 1.39 -29.88
N ARG A 240 1.94 1.17 -28.82
CA ARG A 240 0.51 0.81 -28.96
C ARG A 240 -0.38 2.01 -29.26
N CYS A 241 0.19 3.18 -29.55
CA CYS A 241 -0.58 4.31 -30.04
C CYS A 241 -1.18 3.87 -31.37
N LEU A 242 -2.47 3.55 -31.38
CA LEU A 242 -3.20 3.31 -32.61
C LEU A 242 -2.90 4.51 -33.49
N ARG A 243 -2.24 4.28 -34.65
CA ARG A 243 -2.23 5.28 -35.71
C ARG A 243 -3.68 5.67 -35.84
N LEU A 244 -3.98 6.94 -35.57
CA LEU A 244 -5.25 7.51 -35.95
C LEU A 244 -5.32 7.25 -37.46
N GLN A 245 -5.98 6.16 -37.84
CA GLN A 245 -6.61 6.03 -39.14
C GLN A 245 -7.28 7.39 -39.34
N PRO A 246 -7.07 8.07 -40.49
CA PRO A 246 -7.62 9.41 -40.70
C PRO A 246 -9.09 9.38 -40.33
N PHE A 247 -9.39 9.85 -39.12
CA PHE A 247 -10.70 9.67 -38.53
C PHE A 247 -11.57 10.67 -39.28
N PRO A 248 -12.64 10.23 -39.95
CA PRO A 248 -13.62 11.16 -40.47
C PRO A 248 -14.18 11.89 -39.25
N PHE A 249 -13.86 13.17 -39.13
CA PHE A 249 -14.41 14.17 -38.22
C PHE A 249 -15.48 13.64 -37.24
N LEU A 250 -15.05 13.16 -36.08
CA LEU A 250 -15.96 12.92 -34.96
C LEU A 250 -15.84 14.08 -33.98
N ASN A 251 -16.84 14.95 -34.07
CA ASN A 251 -17.21 15.94 -33.07
C ASN A 251 -17.37 15.30 -31.70
N GLY A 252 -16.71 15.87 -30.68
CA GLY A 252 -17.38 16.05 -29.39
C GLY A 252 -17.14 15.04 -28.27
N TYR A 253 -15.98 14.40 -28.15
CA TYR A 253 -15.61 13.77 -26.88
C TYR A 253 -14.39 14.43 -26.25
N ASN A 254 -14.68 15.17 -25.17
CA ASN A 254 -13.70 15.73 -24.24
C ASN A 254 -13.04 14.59 -23.47
N TRP A 255 -11.88 14.15 -23.97
CA TRP A 255 -10.89 13.45 -23.15
C TRP A 255 -9.88 14.47 -22.66
N LEU A 256 -10.24 15.09 -21.54
CA LEU A 256 -9.40 15.54 -20.42
C LEU A 256 -10.30 16.12 -19.34
#